data_AF-A0A255SAQ1-F1
#
_entry.id   AF-A0A255SAQ1-F1
#
_cell.length_a   1.000
_cell.length_b   1.000
_cell.length_c   1.000
_cell.angle_alpha   90.00
_cell.angle_beta   90.00
_cell.angle_gamma   90.00
#
_symmetry.space_group_name_H-M   'P 1'
#
loop_
_entity.id
_entity.type
_entity.pdbx_description
1 polymer ?
#
loop_
_entity_poly.entity_id
_entity_poly.type
_entity_poly.pdbx_seq_one_letter_code
_entity_poly.pdbx_strand_id
1 'polypeptide(L)'
;MEDNYMATTRNGHELKDMYNPETNTLDIRSNGLYPSNVLSNLCSNGFRLDGMVCGSMEGFLQSLKRKELDKQRQICSMRGGNARKMSVTSWQTDQIVWWKGQAIDRQSEEYQKLIRRAYQAMFEQSERFRAALMQTRGITLVHTSGEPSSYKTILTPSEFCGILMDLRDSYDLRDKTKELEEKSIRRKKLMYLHGFGSSAASGTVKTLRELLPDFDVVAPDIPVDPVEALPFLRGLCMNEVPDVVVGTSMGGMYAQQMRGYNRICVNPAFEMSKKSKMLTVGTHEYFKPRKDGTAHFEITSEIICHHAEMEKHQFDGITEADRKRVWGMFADNDQQVNGESLFLQYYNQVIHFSGEHRMDDRVIEDVLVPLIYRCVAK
;
A
#
# COMPACT_ATOMS: atom_id res chain seq x y z
N MET A 1 10.82 -20.80 10.51
CA MET A 1 10.41 -20.73 11.92
C MET A 1 9.83 -19.35 12.11
N GLU A 2 8.50 -19.27 12.10
CA GLU A 2 7.76 -18.04 12.34
C GLU A 2 7.84 -17.73 13.84
N ASP A 3 8.47 -16.61 14.19
CA ASP A 3 8.43 -16.10 15.56
C ASP A 3 7.04 -15.55 15.84
N ASN A 4 6.32 -16.33 16.66
CA ASN A 4 4.98 -16.09 17.14
C ASN A 4 4.92 -14.77 17.92
N TYR A 5 4.27 -13.76 17.33
CA TYR A 5 4.11 -12.41 17.87
C TYR A 5 3.11 -12.42 19.05
N MET A 6 3.54 -12.88 20.22
CA MET A 6 2.73 -12.88 21.45
C MET A 6 2.63 -11.46 22.03
N ALA A 7 1.72 -10.66 21.48
CA ALA A 7 1.41 -9.30 21.92
C ALA A 7 0.36 -9.25 23.06
N THR A 8 0.48 -10.07 24.10
CA THR A 8 -0.58 -10.18 25.14
C THR A 8 -0.22 -9.65 26.51
N THR A 9 1.05 -9.37 26.84
CA THR A 9 1.42 -8.83 28.17
C THR A 9 2.57 -7.83 28.14
N ARG A 10 2.48 -6.76 28.96
CA ARG A 10 3.59 -5.86 29.29
C ARG A 10 3.57 -5.58 30.79
N ASN A 11 4.62 -5.96 31.51
CA ASN A 11 4.75 -5.84 32.98
C ASN A 11 3.62 -6.54 33.78
N GLY A 12 3.16 -7.71 33.33
CA GLY A 12 2.20 -8.54 34.09
C GLY A 12 0.75 -8.05 34.06
N HIS A 13 0.42 -7.03 33.26
CA HIS A 13 -0.96 -6.60 33.02
C HIS A 13 -1.40 -6.94 31.59
N GLU A 14 -2.63 -7.45 31.45
CA GLU A 14 -3.28 -7.66 30.16
C GLU A 14 -3.43 -6.33 29.42
N LEU A 15 -3.07 -6.32 28.13
CA LEU A 15 -3.32 -5.19 27.25
C LEU A 15 -4.83 -5.11 26.96
N LYS A 16 -5.38 -3.90 26.97
CA LYS A 16 -6.82 -3.70 26.70
C LYS A 16 -7.01 -3.08 25.33
N ASP A 17 -8.05 -3.51 24.61
CA ASP A 17 -8.53 -2.76 23.46
C ASP A 17 -9.11 -1.42 23.96
N MET A 18 -8.67 -0.33 23.32
CA MET A 18 -9.05 1.04 23.68
C MET A 18 -9.87 1.70 22.57
N TYR A 19 -10.24 0.95 21.54
CA TYR A 19 -11.09 1.41 20.47
C TYR A 19 -12.57 1.30 20.86
N ASN A 20 -13.32 2.40 20.67
CA ASN A 20 -14.77 2.41 20.81
C ASN A 20 -15.40 2.51 19.40
N PRO A 21 -16.09 1.46 18.92
CA PRO A 21 -16.71 1.46 17.60
C PRO A 21 -17.94 2.37 17.50
N GLU A 22 -18.64 2.66 18.61
CA GLU A 22 -19.84 3.51 18.59
C GLU A 22 -19.50 4.97 18.34
N THR A 23 -18.43 5.45 18.97
CA THR A 23 -17.96 6.84 18.83
C THR A 23 -16.83 6.98 17.80
N ASN A 24 -16.34 5.88 17.24
CA ASN A 24 -15.16 5.83 16.37
C ASN A 24 -13.96 6.57 16.99
N THR A 25 -13.68 6.26 18.26
CA THR A 25 -12.60 6.89 19.04
C THR A 25 -11.58 5.85 19.51
N LEU A 26 -10.30 6.21 19.50
CA LEU A 26 -9.23 5.42 20.11
C LEU A 26 -8.65 6.18 21.31
N ASP A 27 -8.76 5.60 22.52
CA ASP A 27 -8.13 6.17 23.71
C ASP A 27 -6.65 5.77 23.79
N ILE A 28 -5.75 6.77 23.78
CA ILE A 28 -4.31 6.55 23.77
C ILE A 28 -3.84 6.26 25.20
N ARG A 29 -3.40 5.02 25.46
CA ARG A 29 -2.95 4.57 26.77
C ARG A 29 -1.76 3.62 26.65
N SER A 30 -0.82 3.71 27.58
CA SER A 30 0.40 2.88 27.55
C SER A 30 0.15 1.38 27.74
N ASN A 31 -1.00 1.01 28.32
CA ASN A 31 -1.49 -0.36 28.48
C ASN A 31 -2.55 -0.75 27.44
N GLY A 32 -2.78 0.07 26.42
CA GLY A 32 -3.66 -0.28 25.31
C GLY A 32 -3.03 -1.34 24.39
N LEU A 33 -3.84 -1.95 23.54
CA LEU A 33 -3.33 -2.68 22.37
C LEU A 33 -2.73 -1.71 21.35
N TYR A 34 -2.02 -2.27 20.37
CA TYR A 34 -1.58 -1.49 19.21
C TYR A 34 -2.81 -0.96 18.43
N PRO A 35 -2.82 0.30 17.94
CA PRO A 35 -1.73 1.29 17.98
C PRO A 35 -1.68 2.17 19.23
N SER A 36 -2.67 2.09 20.13
CA SER A 36 -2.81 2.95 21.33
C SER A 36 -1.55 2.99 22.21
N ASN A 37 -0.96 1.83 22.53
CA ASN A 37 0.26 1.77 23.34
C ASN A 37 1.48 2.40 22.69
N VAL A 38 1.58 2.37 21.36
CA VAL A 38 2.71 2.94 20.62
C VAL A 38 2.57 4.45 20.53
N LEU A 39 1.35 4.98 20.44
CA LEU A 39 1.09 6.41 20.39
C LEU A 39 1.26 7.11 21.75
N SER A 40 1.22 6.36 22.85
CA SER A 40 1.46 6.91 24.19
C SER A 40 2.84 7.55 24.33
N ASN A 41 2.92 8.71 24.99
CA ASN A 41 4.18 9.39 25.32
C ASN A 41 5.16 8.54 26.13
N LEU A 42 4.64 7.52 26.84
CA LEU A 42 5.42 6.57 27.62
C LEU A 42 6.07 5.47 26.76
N CYS A 43 5.73 5.34 25.48
CA CYS A 43 6.38 4.41 24.58
C CYS A 43 7.79 4.92 24.22
N SER A 44 8.73 3.99 24.08
CA SER A 44 10.15 4.27 23.81
C SER A 44 10.40 4.62 22.34
N ASN A 45 9.66 5.60 21.81
CA ASN A 45 9.88 6.14 20.47
C ASN A 45 10.93 7.25 20.59
N GLY A 46 12.20 6.88 20.41
CA GLY A 46 13.31 7.81 20.51
C GLY A 46 13.44 8.71 19.28
N PHE A 47 13.94 9.93 19.49
CA PHE A 47 14.16 10.93 18.44
C PHE A 47 15.23 11.94 18.86
N ARG A 48 15.70 12.75 17.90
CA ARG A 48 16.62 13.86 18.15
C ARG A 48 15.94 15.19 17.87
N LEU A 49 16.14 16.15 18.77
CA LEU A 49 15.64 17.52 18.62
C LEU A 49 16.73 18.51 19.09
N ASP A 50 17.06 19.49 18.25
CA ASP A 50 18.06 20.54 18.55
C ASP A 50 19.43 20.00 19.04
N GLY A 51 19.81 18.81 18.55
CA GLY A 51 21.03 18.08 18.93
C GLY A 51 20.90 17.21 20.20
N MET A 52 19.77 17.25 20.89
CA MET A 52 19.51 16.44 22.09
C MET A 52 18.91 15.09 21.74
N VAL A 53 19.31 14.04 22.46
CA VAL A 53 18.74 12.69 22.34
C VAL A 53 17.55 12.57 23.28
N CYS A 54 16.37 12.36 22.70
CA CYS A 54 15.13 12.11 23.42
C CYS A 54 14.85 10.60 23.43
N GLY A 55 14.81 9.97 24.60
CA GLY A 55 14.55 8.53 24.71
C GLY A 55 13.08 8.17 24.48
N SER A 56 12.18 9.08 24.81
CA SER A 56 10.75 9.06 24.49
C SER A 56 10.19 10.48 24.55
N MET A 57 8.94 10.67 24.08
CA MET A 57 8.24 11.93 24.28
C MET A 57 8.08 12.29 25.76
N GLU A 58 7.82 11.29 26.63
CA GLU A 58 7.83 11.51 28.08
C GLU A 58 9.18 12.05 28.57
N GLY A 59 10.31 11.49 28.14
CA GLY A 59 11.65 11.97 28.49
C GLY A 59 11.84 13.44 28.15
N PHE A 60 11.45 13.82 26.93
CA PHE A 60 11.47 15.21 26.49
C PHE A 60 10.56 16.10 27.36
N LEU A 61 9.29 15.76 27.54
CA LEU A 61 8.33 16.55 28.34
C LEU A 61 8.78 16.74 29.79
N GLN A 62 9.33 15.70 30.43
CA GLN A 62 9.83 15.81 31.79
C GLN A 62 11.11 16.64 31.89
N SER A 63 11.92 16.65 30.83
CA SER A 63 13.14 17.47 30.77
C SER A 63 12.85 18.97 30.73
N LEU A 64 11.70 19.37 30.16
CA LEU A 64 11.27 20.78 30.10
C LEU A 64 11.01 21.37 31.49
N LYS A 65 10.76 20.53 32.49
CA LYS A 65 10.48 20.95 33.87
C LYS A 65 11.76 21.26 34.67
N ARG A 66 12.95 21.19 34.04
CA ARG A 66 14.26 21.39 34.68
C ARG A 66 15.05 22.50 34.02
N LYS A 67 15.53 23.43 34.84
CA LYS A 67 16.39 24.54 34.43
C LYS A 67 17.81 24.10 34.14
N GLU A 68 18.35 23.17 34.94
CA GLU A 68 19.76 22.77 34.85
C GLU A 68 20.01 21.91 33.60
N LEU A 69 20.93 22.35 32.74
CA LEU A 69 21.21 21.75 31.43
C LEU A 69 21.59 20.27 31.52
N ASP A 70 22.43 19.89 32.49
CA ASP A 70 22.88 18.51 32.64
C ASP A 70 21.74 17.58 33.06
N LYS A 71 20.91 18.02 34.00
CA LYS A 71 19.70 17.28 34.42
C LYS A 71 18.70 17.19 33.28
N GLN A 72 18.49 18.27 32.56
CA GLN A 72 17.62 18.30 31.38
C GLN A 72 18.09 17.26 30.36
N ARG A 73 19.38 17.27 29.99
CA ARG A 73 19.97 16.29 29.06
C ARG A 73 19.79 14.86 29.55
N GLN A 74 20.05 14.61 30.83
CA GLN A 74 19.90 13.29 31.43
C GLN A 74 18.45 12.79 31.33
N ILE A 75 17.47 13.60 31.77
CA ILE A 75 16.04 13.23 31.73
C ILE A 75 15.54 13.06 30.30
N CYS A 76 15.96 13.93 29.38
CA CYS A 76 15.59 13.89 27.98
C CYS A 76 15.92 12.51 27.36
N SER A 77 17.07 11.94 27.72
CA SER A 77 17.52 10.62 27.24
C SER A 77 16.76 9.42 27.84
N MET A 78 15.96 9.63 28.90
CA MET A 78 15.22 8.56 29.57
C MET A 78 14.02 8.07 28.76
N ARG A 79 13.54 6.87 29.09
CA ARG A 79 12.41 6.21 28.42
C ARG A 79 11.27 5.94 29.38
N GLY A 80 10.04 6.17 28.92
CA GLY A 80 8.80 5.71 29.56
C GLY A 80 8.72 5.98 31.06
N GLY A 81 8.49 4.93 31.86
CA GLY A 81 8.28 5.04 33.30
C GLY A 81 9.44 5.67 34.09
N ASN A 82 10.69 5.54 33.62
CA ASN A 82 11.84 6.16 34.27
C ASN A 82 11.84 7.67 34.10
N ALA A 83 11.48 8.16 32.91
CA ALA A 83 11.29 9.59 32.67
C ALA A 83 10.15 10.13 33.54
N ARG A 84 9.01 9.44 33.60
CA ARG A 84 7.83 9.85 34.39
C ARG A 84 8.15 10.07 35.86
N LYS A 85 9.01 9.25 36.46
CA LYS A 85 9.46 9.38 37.86
C LYS A 85 10.23 10.68 38.14
N MET A 86 10.76 11.33 37.11
CA MET A 86 11.53 12.58 37.22
C MET A 86 10.65 13.84 37.21
N SER A 87 9.32 13.69 37.09
CA SER A 87 8.37 14.80 37.06
C SER A 87 8.42 15.66 38.32
N VAL A 88 8.21 16.97 38.15
CA VAL A 88 8.02 17.94 39.24
C VAL A 88 6.89 18.92 38.90
N THR A 89 6.41 19.61 39.93
CA THR A 89 5.31 20.58 39.86
C THR A 89 5.76 22.02 40.10
N SER A 90 7.05 22.29 40.36
CA SER A 90 7.55 23.64 40.67
C SER A 90 7.22 24.67 39.59
N TRP A 91 7.29 24.26 38.31
CA TRP A 91 6.94 25.06 37.13
C TRP A 91 5.46 25.48 37.10
N GLN A 92 4.56 24.82 37.84
CA GLN A 92 3.13 25.17 37.83
C GLN A 92 2.86 26.51 38.51
N THR A 93 3.79 27.00 39.34
CA THR A 93 3.61 28.25 40.09
C THR A 93 3.80 29.46 39.17
N ASP A 94 4.86 29.45 38.37
CA ASP A 94 5.26 30.54 37.48
C ASP A 94 4.94 30.26 36.00
N GLN A 95 4.49 29.04 35.69
CA GLN A 95 4.24 28.54 34.35
C GLN A 95 5.49 28.53 33.45
N ILE A 96 6.69 28.55 34.06
CA ILE A 96 7.95 28.60 33.32
C ILE A 96 8.56 27.21 33.15
N VAL A 97 8.73 26.80 31.90
CA VAL A 97 9.50 25.62 31.50
C VAL A 97 10.81 26.04 30.83
N TRP A 98 11.68 25.08 30.57
CA TRP A 98 13.03 25.34 30.09
C TRP A 98 13.37 24.47 28.89
N TRP A 99 14.04 25.04 27.90
CA TRP A 99 14.66 24.25 26.83
C TRP A 99 16.02 24.84 26.48
N LYS A 100 17.08 24.02 26.61
CA LYS A 100 18.47 24.44 26.32
C LYS A 100 18.87 25.74 27.01
N GLY A 101 18.43 25.93 28.25
CA GLY A 101 18.76 27.08 29.09
C GLY A 101 17.88 28.32 28.86
N GLN A 102 16.96 28.27 27.90
CA GLN A 102 15.98 29.33 27.67
C GLN A 102 14.71 29.05 28.48
N ALA A 103 14.22 30.08 29.18
CA ALA A 103 12.94 30.06 29.86
C ALA A 103 11.83 30.28 28.82
N ILE A 104 10.79 29.45 28.88
CA ILE A 104 9.65 29.49 27.97
C ILE A 104 8.39 29.45 28.84
N ASP A 105 7.48 30.40 28.60
CA ASP A 105 6.15 30.37 29.21
C ASP A 105 5.34 29.22 28.61
N ARG A 106 4.85 28.31 29.45
CA ARG A 106 3.99 27.17 29.08
C ARG A 106 2.74 27.60 28.29
N GLN A 107 2.22 28.79 28.54
CA GLN A 107 1.03 29.32 27.88
C GLN A 107 1.35 30.02 26.54
N SER A 108 2.62 30.20 26.21
CA SER A 108 3.05 30.88 24.99
C SER A 108 2.90 30.05 23.72
N GLU A 109 2.82 30.73 22.58
CA GLU A 109 2.95 30.07 21.26
C GLU A 109 4.32 29.41 21.06
N GLU A 110 5.38 29.95 21.67
CA GLU A 110 6.73 29.40 21.56
C GLU A 110 6.79 27.99 22.15
N TYR A 111 6.13 27.78 23.29
CA TYR A 111 5.95 26.46 23.87
C TYR A 111 5.20 25.51 22.92
N GLN A 112 4.07 25.95 22.34
CA GLN A 112 3.30 25.14 21.40
C GLN A 112 4.13 24.75 20.17
N LYS A 113 4.91 25.69 19.62
CA LYS A 113 5.83 25.43 18.50
C LYS A 113 6.90 24.42 18.89
N LEU A 114 7.48 24.52 20.08
CA LEU A 114 8.47 23.58 20.58
C LEU A 114 7.91 22.15 20.70
N ILE A 115 6.72 21.99 21.29
CA ILE A 115 6.07 20.67 21.42
C ILE A 115 5.74 20.08 20.05
N ARG A 116 5.17 20.87 19.13
CA ARG A 116 4.87 20.42 17.76
C ARG A 116 6.13 19.98 17.02
N ARG A 117 7.24 20.72 17.15
CA ARG A 117 8.54 20.34 16.57
C ARG A 117 9.06 19.02 17.15
N ALA A 118 8.87 18.78 18.45
CA ALA A 118 9.25 17.52 19.07
C ALA A 118 8.45 16.33 18.52
N TYR A 119 7.13 16.47 18.41
CA TYR A 119 6.29 15.41 17.81
C TYR A 119 6.59 15.20 16.33
N GLN A 120 6.82 16.27 15.55
CA GLN A 120 7.25 16.17 14.16
C GLN A 120 8.57 15.41 14.04
N ALA A 121 9.57 15.75 14.87
CA ALA A 121 10.85 15.04 14.89
C ALA A 121 10.68 13.55 15.26
N MET A 122 9.81 13.23 16.22
CA MET A 122 9.48 11.85 16.57
C MET A 122 8.80 11.11 15.43
N PHE A 123 7.85 11.76 14.75
CA PHE A 123 7.15 11.20 13.60
C PHE A 123 8.07 10.92 12.41
N GLU A 124 9.01 11.81 12.11
CA GLU A 124 9.97 11.64 11.02
C GLU A 124 11.00 10.55 11.30
N GLN A 125 11.46 10.44 12.55
CA GLN A 125 12.58 9.57 12.92
C GLN A 125 12.16 8.20 13.43
N SER A 126 10.90 8.02 13.85
CA SER A 126 10.38 6.75 14.37
C SER A 126 9.35 6.14 13.44
N GLU A 127 9.79 5.21 12.59
CA GLU A 127 8.91 4.48 11.67
C GLU A 127 7.77 3.76 12.39
N ARG A 128 8.07 3.15 13.55
CA ARG A 128 7.06 2.46 14.38
C ARG A 128 5.97 3.41 14.86
N PHE A 129 6.33 4.60 15.34
CA PHE A 129 5.37 5.60 15.78
C PHE A 129 4.56 6.15 14.59
N ARG A 130 5.23 6.46 13.47
CA ARG A 130 4.58 6.89 12.24
C ARG A 130 3.56 5.87 11.74
N ALA A 131 3.94 4.61 11.63
CA ALA A 131 3.04 3.54 11.21
C ALA A 131 1.82 3.40 12.13
N ALA A 132 2.02 3.46 13.45
CA ALA A 132 0.92 3.43 14.42
C ALA A 132 -0.03 4.62 14.25
N LEU A 133 0.49 5.82 13.99
CA LEU A 133 -0.33 7.01 13.81
C LEU A 133 -1.14 6.93 12.50
N MET A 134 -0.53 6.46 11.41
CA MET A 134 -1.21 6.31 10.13
C MET A 134 -2.31 5.24 10.14
N GLN A 135 -2.24 4.23 11.02
CA GLN A 135 -3.33 3.26 11.18
C GLN A 135 -4.59 3.83 11.84
N THR A 136 -4.49 5.02 12.43
CA THR A 136 -5.64 5.69 13.06
C THR A 136 -6.37 6.64 12.10
N ARG A 137 -6.14 6.53 10.79
CA ARG A 137 -6.84 7.34 9.77
C ARG A 137 -8.35 7.24 9.91
N GLY A 138 -9.01 8.38 9.94
CA GLY A 138 -10.46 8.47 10.10
C GLY A 138 -10.97 8.13 11.52
N ILE A 139 -10.09 7.84 12.48
CA ILE A 139 -10.45 7.59 13.88
C ILE A 139 -10.15 8.84 14.72
N THR A 140 -11.06 9.18 15.64
CA THR A 140 -10.82 10.30 16.58
C THR A 140 -9.92 9.86 17.72
N LEU A 141 -8.80 10.54 17.93
CA LEU A 141 -7.88 10.22 19.04
C LEU A 141 -8.34 10.94 20.31
N VAL A 142 -8.41 10.19 21.42
CA VAL A 142 -8.72 10.75 22.75
C VAL A 142 -7.67 10.31 23.77
N HIS A 143 -7.57 11.05 24.87
CA HIS A 143 -6.71 10.68 26.00
C HIS A 143 -7.42 10.95 27.32
N THR A 144 -8.28 10.02 27.73
CA THR A 144 -9.25 10.26 28.82
C THR A 144 -8.63 10.28 30.21
N SER A 145 -7.43 9.70 30.38
CA SER A 145 -6.73 9.67 31.67
C SER A 145 -5.88 10.92 31.94
N GLY A 146 -5.85 11.89 31.02
CA GLY A 146 -5.00 13.06 31.14
C GLY A 146 -5.66 14.21 31.90
N GLU A 147 -4.84 15.13 32.39
CA GLU A 147 -5.28 16.34 33.08
C GLU A 147 -5.65 17.44 32.06
N PRO A 148 -6.88 17.97 32.06
CA PRO A 148 -7.30 18.95 31.05
C PRO A 148 -6.73 20.35 31.23
N SER A 149 -6.29 20.73 32.43
CA SER A 149 -5.82 22.09 32.70
C SER A 149 -4.36 22.30 32.27
N SER A 150 -4.12 23.23 31.34
CA SER A 150 -2.76 23.62 30.91
C SER A 150 -1.89 24.20 32.03
N TYR A 151 -2.51 24.64 33.13
CA TYR A 151 -1.80 25.11 34.33
C TYR A 151 -1.31 23.98 35.23
N LYS A 152 -1.92 22.79 35.12
CA LYS A 152 -1.60 21.61 35.93
C LYS A 152 -0.80 20.55 35.16
N THR A 153 -0.90 20.51 33.84
CA THR A 153 -0.13 19.58 33.00
C THR A 153 0.72 20.27 31.96
N ILE A 154 1.88 19.66 31.70
CA ILE A 154 2.77 20.12 30.64
C ILE A 154 2.17 19.87 29.26
N LEU A 155 1.28 18.88 29.13
CA LEU A 155 0.59 18.59 27.87
C LEU A 155 -0.83 18.14 28.19
N THR A 156 -1.82 18.88 27.70
CA THR A 156 -3.23 18.53 27.88
C THR A 156 -3.66 17.43 26.91
N PRO A 157 -4.74 16.69 27.18
CA PRO A 157 -5.35 15.77 26.23
C PRO A 157 -5.67 16.43 24.88
N SER A 158 -6.18 17.66 24.89
CA SER A 158 -6.55 18.37 23.67
C SER A 158 -5.33 18.74 22.83
N GLU A 159 -4.25 19.23 23.45
CA GLU A 159 -2.99 19.50 22.76
C GLU A 159 -2.38 18.21 22.23
N PHE A 160 -2.33 17.16 23.06
CA PHE A 160 -1.75 15.88 22.69
C PHE A 160 -2.45 15.26 21.47
N CYS A 161 -3.76 15.03 21.58
CA CYS A 161 -4.54 14.42 20.52
C CYS A 161 -4.63 15.32 19.28
N GLY A 162 -4.75 16.64 19.46
CA GLY A 162 -4.75 17.62 18.38
C GLY A 162 -3.47 17.56 17.55
N ILE A 163 -2.29 17.58 18.20
CA ILE A 163 -1.01 17.49 17.50
C ILE A 163 -0.88 16.19 16.70
N LEU A 164 -1.30 15.05 17.28
CA LEU A 164 -1.25 13.77 16.58
C LEU A 164 -2.16 13.73 15.35
N MET A 165 -3.40 14.21 15.48
CA MET A 165 -4.34 14.26 14.36
C MET A 165 -3.86 15.25 13.28
N ASP A 166 -3.36 16.42 13.68
CA ASP A 166 -2.77 17.40 12.75
C ASP A 166 -1.60 16.78 11.95
N LEU A 167 -0.72 16.04 12.62
CA LEU A 167 0.41 15.36 11.99
C LEU A 167 -0.04 14.29 11.00
N ARG A 168 -0.99 13.44 11.42
CA ARG A 168 -1.57 12.38 10.59
C ARG A 168 -2.22 12.98 9.34
N ASP A 169 -3.08 13.98 9.51
CA ASP A 169 -3.91 14.52 8.44
C ASP A 169 -3.06 15.36 7.47
N SER A 170 -2.08 16.12 7.99
CA SER A 170 -1.11 16.85 7.16
C SER A 170 -0.16 15.93 6.39
N TYR A 171 0.17 14.76 6.94
CA TYR A 171 0.96 13.76 6.23
C TYR A 171 0.15 13.12 5.10
N ASP A 172 -1.12 12.76 5.35
CA ASP A 172 -2.02 12.22 4.34
C ASP A 172 -2.25 13.18 3.17
N LEU A 173 -2.41 14.47 3.46
CA LEU A 173 -2.52 15.49 2.40
C LEU A 173 -1.25 15.55 1.56
N ARG A 174 -0.06 15.57 2.19
CA ARG A 174 1.22 15.58 1.47
C ARG A 174 1.45 14.31 0.66
N ASP A 175 1.09 13.15 1.19
CA ASP A 175 1.20 11.86 0.51
C ASP A 175 0.29 11.83 -0.73
N LYS A 176 -0.96 12.30 -0.59
CA LYS A 176 -1.88 12.48 -1.73
C LYS A 176 -1.35 13.50 -2.74
N THR A 177 -0.78 14.62 -2.30
CA THR A 177 -0.18 15.61 -3.20
C THR A 177 1.03 15.03 -3.94
N LYS A 178 1.92 14.29 -3.26
CA LYS A 178 3.02 13.57 -3.90
C LYS A 178 2.53 12.51 -4.87
N GLU A 179 1.52 11.73 -4.49
CA GLU A 179 0.89 10.74 -5.37
C GLU A 179 0.28 11.42 -6.62
N LEU A 180 -0.31 12.61 -6.47
CA LEU A 180 -0.83 13.42 -7.57
C LEU A 180 0.28 14.03 -8.44
N GLU A 181 1.39 14.49 -7.85
CA GLU A 181 2.57 15.03 -8.53
C GLU A 181 3.34 13.92 -9.27
N GLU A 182 3.52 12.75 -8.65
CA GLU A 182 4.10 11.55 -9.28
C GLU A 182 3.20 11.06 -10.42
N LYS A 183 1.88 11.03 -10.24
CA LYS A 183 0.93 10.77 -11.34
C LYS A 183 0.96 11.86 -12.43
N SER A 184 1.44 13.07 -12.12
CA SER A 184 1.53 14.18 -13.09
C SER A 184 2.84 14.17 -13.91
N ILE A 185 3.89 13.48 -13.44
CA ILE A 185 5.21 13.42 -14.10
C ILE A 185 5.50 12.02 -14.68
N ARG A 186 4.87 10.96 -14.16
CA ARG A 186 5.08 9.59 -14.63
C ARG A 186 4.40 9.39 -16.00
N ARG A 187 5.17 8.97 -17.01
CA ARG A 187 4.62 8.36 -18.23
C ARG A 187 3.65 7.26 -17.82
N LYS A 188 2.49 7.18 -18.48
CA LYS A 188 1.47 6.17 -18.14
C LYS A 188 2.09 4.79 -18.31
N LYS A 189 1.78 3.83 -17.45
CA LYS A 189 2.32 2.47 -17.55
C LYS A 189 1.28 1.50 -18.08
N LEU A 190 1.66 0.71 -19.08
CA LEU A 190 0.87 -0.40 -19.58
C LEU A 190 1.59 -1.70 -19.26
N MET A 191 0.92 -2.61 -18.55
CA MET A 191 1.39 -3.98 -18.36
C MET A 191 0.76 -4.88 -19.42
N TYR A 192 1.56 -5.50 -20.29
CA TYR A 192 1.08 -6.42 -21.31
C TYR A 192 1.37 -7.88 -20.94
N LEU A 193 0.33 -8.71 -20.90
CA LEU A 193 0.40 -10.13 -20.59
C LEU A 193 0.16 -10.96 -21.85
N HIS A 194 1.18 -11.72 -22.26
CA HIS A 194 1.13 -12.52 -23.48
C HIS A 194 0.35 -13.83 -23.30
N GLY A 195 -0.11 -14.42 -24.41
CA GLY A 195 -0.78 -15.73 -24.42
C GLY A 195 0.17 -16.92 -24.18
N PHE A 196 -0.41 -18.12 -24.12
CA PHE A 196 0.34 -19.38 -23.96
C PHE A 196 1.36 -19.60 -25.10
N GLY A 197 2.54 -20.11 -24.76
CA GLY A 197 3.64 -20.33 -25.71
C GLY A 197 4.26 -19.07 -26.31
N SER A 198 3.80 -17.87 -25.93
CA SER A 198 4.37 -16.60 -26.35
C SER A 198 5.41 -16.09 -25.33
N SER A 199 6.00 -14.92 -25.60
CA SER A 199 7.01 -14.29 -24.75
C SER A 199 6.93 -12.77 -24.79
N ALA A 200 7.72 -12.11 -23.95
CA ALA A 200 7.87 -10.65 -23.92
C ALA A 200 8.36 -10.06 -25.25
N ALA A 201 8.86 -10.88 -26.18
CA ALA A 201 9.36 -10.48 -27.49
C ALA A 201 8.30 -10.53 -28.62
N SER A 202 7.01 -10.73 -28.28
CA SER A 202 5.92 -10.81 -29.26
C SER A 202 5.80 -9.56 -30.15
N GLY A 203 5.28 -9.74 -31.37
CA GLY A 203 5.02 -8.62 -32.29
C GLY A 203 4.11 -7.55 -31.69
N THR A 204 3.07 -7.98 -30.96
CA THR A 204 2.14 -7.08 -30.28
C THR A 204 2.82 -6.13 -29.29
N VAL A 205 3.81 -6.60 -28.52
CA VAL A 205 4.56 -5.73 -27.59
C VAL A 205 5.37 -4.69 -28.35
N LYS A 206 5.93 -5.05 -29.51
CA LYS A 206 6.64 -4.11 -30.37
C LYS A 206 5.67 -3.04 -30.92
N THR A 207 4.56 -3.45 -31.51
CA THR A 207 3.54 -2.54 -32.06
C THR A 207 2.99 -1.60 -30.98
N LEU A 208 2.71 -2.11 -29.77
CA LEU A 208 2.25 -1.28 -28.65
C LEU A 208 3.27 -0.23 -28.22
N ARG A 209 4.59 -0.55 -28.22
CA ARG A 209 5.64 0.43 -27.92
C ARG A 209 5.76 1.51 -28.98
N GLU A 210 5.50 1.17 -30.24
CA GLU A 210 5.53 2.12 -31.36
C GLU A 210 4.30 3.06 -31.34
N LEU A 211 3.11 2.52 -31.06
CA LEU A 211 1.85 3.27 -31.08
C LEU A 211 1.54 4.03 -29.78
N LEU A 212 2.20 3.70 -28.67
CA LEU A 212 1.99 4.35 -27.37
C LEU A 212 3.28 5.01 -26.85
N PRO A 213 3.81 6.05 -27.52
CA PRO A 213 5.07 6.70 -27.12
C PRO A 213 4.98 7.41 -25.75
N ASP A 214 3.77 7.70 -25.28
CA ASP A 214 3.52 8.31 -23.96
C ASP A 214 3.36 7.27 -22.84
N PHE A 215 3.42 5.98 -23.19
CA PHE A 215 3.38 4.89 -22.23
C PHE A 215 4.73 4.22 -22.06
N ASP A 216 5.00 3.78 -20.84
CA ASP A 216 6.00 2.76 -20.56
C ASP A 216 5.34 1.38 -20.62
N VAL A 217 5.68 0.59 -21.65
CA VAL A 217 5.09 -0.71 -21.95
C VAL A 217 5.95 -1.84 -21.34
N VAL A 218 5.49 -2.34 -20.21
CA VAL A 218 6.10 -3.44 -19.46
C VAL A 218 5.49 -4.76 -19.94
N ALA A 219 6.33 -5.71 -20.33
CA ALA A 219 5.91 -7.06 -20.73
C ALA A 219 6.89 -8.09 -20.13
N PRO A 220 6.46 -8.94 -19.18
CA PRO A 220 7.29 -9.99 -18.61
C PRO A 220 7.22 -11.29 -19.43
N ASP A 221 8.20 -12.17 -19.26
CA ASP A 221 8.07 -13.57 -19.65
C ASP A 221 7.31 -14.31 -18.54
N ILE A 222 6.12 -14.81 -18.85
CA ILE A 222 5.20 -15.36 -17.83
C ILE A 222 5.57 -16.83 -17.53
N PRO A 223 5.78 -17.24 -16.27
CA PRO A 223 5.97 -18.65 -15.92
C PRO A 223 4.86 -19.56 -16.48
N VAL A 224 5.21 -20.82 -16.76
CA VAL A 224 4.29 -21.76 -17.42
C VAL A 224 3.24 -22.30 -16.43
N ASP A 225 3.67 -22.56 -15.20
CA ASP A 225 2.80 -22.99 -14.11
C ASP A 225 2.04 -21.79 -13.52
N PRO A 226 0.70 -21.82 -13.41
CA PRO A 226 -0.08 -20.74 -12.85
C PRO A 226 0.16 -20.52 -11.34
N VAL A 227 0.64 -21.53 -10.61
CA VAL A 227 1.04 -21.40 -9.20
C VAL A 227 2.23 -20.45 -9.05
N GLU A 228 3.12 -20.40 -10.04
CA GLU A 228 4.22 -19.44 -10.10
C GLU A 228 3.81 -18.13 -10.79
N ALA A 229 3.06 -18.24 -11.89
CA ALA A 229 2.72 -17.10 -12.73
C ALA A 229 1.81 -16.09 -12.02
N LEU A 230 0.77 -16.53 -11.29
CA LEU A 230 -0.16 -15.61 -10.63
C LEU A 230 0.51 -14.77 -9.53
N PRO A 231 1.25 -15.36 -8.56
CA PRO A 231 1.99 -14.57 -7.57
C PRO A 231 3.01 -13.64 -8.23
N PHE A 232 3.73 -14.11 -9.24
CA PHE A 232 4.69 -13.30 -9.98
C PHE A 232 4.04 -12.07 -10.63
N LEU A 233 2.93 -12.27 -11.37
CA LEU A 233 2.23 -11.19 -12.06
C LEU A 233 1.58 -10.19 -11.09
N ARG A 234 1.03 -10.67 -9.96
CA ARG A 234 0.49 -9.80 -8.90
C ARG A 234 1.59 -8.96 -8.27
N GLY A 235 2.72 -9.57 -7.91
CA GLY A 235 3.88 -8.87 -7.38
C GLY A 235 4.44 -7.84 -8.36
N LEU A 236 4.51 -8.18 -9.64
CA LEU A 236 4.94 -7.25 -10.68
C LEU A 236 3.98 -6.07 -10.84
N CYS A 237 2.66 -6.29 -10.81
CA CYS A 237 1.69 -5.19 -10.84
C CYS A 237 1.81 -4.28 -9.60
N MET A 238 2.05 -4.85 -8.41
CA MET A 238 2.28 -4.07 -7.19
C MET A 238 3.57 -3.23 -7.26
N ASN A 239 4.61 -3.74 -7.91
CA ASN A 239 5.88 -3.03 -8.06
C ASN A 239 5.81 -1.94 -9.16
N GLU A 240 5.23 -2.27 -10.31
CA GLU A 240 5.20 -1.37 -11.47
C GLU A 240 4.06 -0.36 -11.42
N VAL A 241 2.98 -0.69 -10.71
CA VAL A 241 1.74 0.10 -10.55
C VAL A 241 1.21 0.58 -11.91
N PRO A 242 0.82 -0.34 -12.82
CA PRO A 242 0.37 0.03 -14.16
C PRO A 242 -0.94 0.83 -14.13
N ASP A 243 -1.12 1.75 -15.07
CA ASP A 243 -2.37 2.46 -15.27
C ASP A 243 -3.43 1.59 -15.96
N VAL A 244 -2.98 0.62 -16.76
CA VAL A 244 -3.80 -0.41 -17.39
C VAL A 244 -3.02 -1.72 -17.58
N VAL A 245 -3.69 -2.84 -17.38
CA VAL A 245 -3.21 -4.19 -17.70
C VAL A 245 -3.94 -4.69 -18.94
N VAL A 246 -3.21 -5.08 -19.96
CA VAL A 246 -3.76 -5.65 -21.20
C VAL A 246 -3.28 -7.10 -21.31
N GLY A 247 -4.19 -8.01 -21.59
CA GLY A 247 -3.83 -9.41 -21.78
C GLY A 247 -4.53 -10.05 -22.97
N THR A 248 -3.81 -10.91 -23.69
CA THR A 248 -4.35 -11.65 -24.84
C THR A 248 -4.42 -13.15 -24.55
N SER A 249 -5.51 -13.84 -24.92
CA SER A 249 -5.61 -15.30 -24.74
C SER A 249 -5.40 -15.70 -23.27
N MET A 250 -4.42 -16.55 -22.94
CA MET A 250 -4.04 -16.83 -21.54
C MET A 250 -3.68 -15.58 -20.75
N GLY A 251 -2.99 -14.63 -21.39
CA GLY A 251 -2.67 -13.35 -20.77
C GLY A 251 -3.92 -12.56 -20.43
N GLY A 252 -5.00 -12.71 -21.20
CA GLY A 252 -6.31 -12.10 -20.92
C GLY A 252 -6.97 -12.70 -19.68
N MET A 253 -6.87 -14.02 -19.49
CA MET A 253 -7.28 -14.69 -18.26
C MET A 253 -6.50 -14.19 -17.04
N TYR A 254 -5.18 -14.04 -17.16
CA TYR A 254 -4.37 -13.45 -16.09
C TYR A 254 -4.67 -11.97 -15.85
N ALA A 255 -4.82 -11.17 -16.92
CA ALA A 255 -5.10 -9.74 -16.84
C ALA A 255 -6.37 -9.49 -16.05
N GLN A 256 -7.42 -10.26 -16.33
CA GLN A 256 -8.65 -10.27 -15.55
C GLN A 256 -8.37 -10.38 -14.04
N GLN A 257 -7.51 -11.30 -13.62
CA GLN A 257 -7.20 -11.53 -12.21
C GLN A 257 -6.33 -10.44 -11.54
N MET A 258 -5.83 -9.45 -12.28
CA MET A 258 -5.07 -8.30 -11.75
C MET A 258 -5.99 -7.23 -11.16
N ARG A 259 -6.67 -7.56 -10.06
CA ARG A 259 -7.65 -6.69 -9.38
C ARG A 259 -7.06 -5.33 -8.99
N GLY A 260 -7.93 -4.32 -8.92
CA GLY A 260 -7.54 -2.95 -8.53
C GLY A 260 -7.04 -2.08 -9.68
N TYR A 261 -6.67 -2.68 -10.82
CA TYR A 261 -6.21 -1.97 -12.02
C TYR A 261 -7.31 -1.92 -13.10
N ASN A 262 -7.18 -0.97 -14.03
CA ASN A 262 -7.93 -1.03 -15.29
C ASN A 262 -7.42 -2.20 -16.11
N ARG A 263 -8.32 -2.97 -16.72
CA ARG A 263 -7.98 -4.21 -17.43
C ARG A 263 -8.66 -4.28 -18.78
N ILE A 264 -7.93 -4.75 -19.78
CA ILE A 264 -8.46 -5.11 -21.09
C ILE A 264 -8.11 -6.58 -21.36
N CYS A 265 -9.13 -7.41 -21.48
CA CYS A 265 -9.03 -8.83 -21.74
C CYS A 265 -9.37 -9.09 -23.20
N VAL A 266 -8.36 -9.31 -24.04
CA VAL A 266 -8.53 -9.58 -25.48
C VAL A 266 -8.60 -11.09 -25.70
N ASN A 267 -9.68 -11.56 -26.30
CA ASN A 267 -9.94 -12.97 -26.59
C ASN A 267 -9.48 -13.90 -25.44
N PRO A 268 -9.95 -13.68 -24.19
CA PRO A 268 -9.40 -14.36 -23.03
C PRO A 268 -9.69 -15.86 -23.03
N ALA A 269 -8.68 -16.66 -22.69
CA ALA A 269 -8.78 -18.10 -22.59
C ALA A 269 -9.03 -18.54 -21.13
N PHE A 270 -10.27 -18.35 -20.63
CA PHE A 270 -10.64 -18.63 -19.23
C PHE A 270 -10.67 -20.12 -18.85
N GLU A 271 -10.74 -21.02 -19.83
CA GLU A 271 -10.91 -22.46 -19.61
C GLU A 271 -9.86 -23.25 -20.40
N MET A 272 -8.59 -22.89 -20.24
CA MET A 272 -7.50 -23.52 -20.98
C MET A 272 -7.28 -24.97 -20.55
N SER A 273 -7.45 -25.28 -19.27
CA SER A 273 -7.30 -26.65 -18.73
C SER A 273 -8.22 -27.66 -19.42
N LYS A 274 -9.38 -27.20 -19.90
CA LYS A 274 -10.36 -28.03 -20.64
C LYS A 274 -10.00 -28.20 -22.12
N LYS A 275 -9.03 -27.45 -22.64
CA LYS A 275 -8.59 -27.49 -24.03
C LYS A 275 -7.40 -28.40 -24.21
N SER A 276 -7.71 -29.69 -24.29
CA SER A 276 -6.74 -30.78 -24.50
C SER A 276 -5.85 -30.65 -25.75
N LYS A 277 -6.16 -29.75 -26.70
CA LYS A 277 -5.28 -29.46 -27.86
C LYS A 277 -4.22 -28.39 -27.61
N MET A 278 -4.43 -27.51 -26.62
CA MET A 278 -3.53 -26.39 -26.33
C MET A 278 -2.58 -26.70 -25.18
N LEU A 279 -3.07 -27.38 -24.13
CA LEU A 279 -2.31 -27.69 -22.93
C LEU A 279 -2.09 -29.21 -22.85
N THR A 280 -1.08 -29.71 -23.58
CA THR A 280 -0.71 -31.14 -23.60
C THR A 280 0.60 -31.40 -22.89
N VAL A 281 0.70 -32.55 -22.22
CA VAL A 281 1.94 -32.98 -21.56
C VAL A 281 3.04 -33.18 -22.61
N GLY A 282 4.22 -32.63 -22.34
CA GLY A 282 5.39 -32.75 -23.20
C GLY A 282 6.24 -31.48 -23.25
N THR A 283 7.29 -31.52 -24.07
CA THR A 283 8.15 -30.36 -24.34
C THR A 283 7.61 -29.59 -25.54
N HIS A 284 7.48 -28.28 -25.38
CA HIS A 284 6.98 -27.35 -26.37
C HIS A 284 8.01 -26.25 -26.64
N GLU A 285 7.89 -25.59 -27.77
CA GLU A 285 8.75 -24.47 -28.15
C GLU A 285 7.99 -23.15 -27.99
N TYR A 286 8.66 -22.13 -27.45
CA TYR A 286 8.12 -20.78 -27.47
C TYR A 286 8.10 -20.25 -28.91
N PHE A 287 7.07 -19.50 -29.28
CA PHE A 287 7.00 -18.85 -30.61
C PHE A 287 8.18 -17.90 -30.86
N LYS A 288 8.72 -17.33 -29.79
CA LYS A 288 9.96 -16.56 -29.78
C LYS A 288 10.73 -16.85 -28.49
N PRO A 289 12.07 -16.93 -28.52
CA PRO A 289 12.88 -17.12 -27.33
C PRO A 289 12.57 -16.07 -26.25
N ARG A 290 12.67 -16.50 -24.98
CA ARG A 290 12.57 -15.63 -23.81
C ARG A 290 13.79 -14.73 -23.67
N LYS A 291 13.73 -13.74 -22.78
CA LYS A 291 14.85 -12.82 -22.51
C LYS A 291 16.10 -13.52 -22.00
N ASP A 292 15.94 -14.62 -21.28
CA ASP A 292 17.03 -15.46 -20.77
C ASP A 292 17.62 -16.41 -21.82
N GLY A 293 17.10 -16.39 -23.06
CA GLY A 293 17.51 -17.26 -24.15
C GLY A 293 16.78 -18.61 -24.19
N THR A 294 15.90 -18.90 -23.23
CA THR A 294 15.13 -20.16 -23.20
C THR A 294 14.16 -20.22 -24.38
N ALA A 295 14.29 -21.27 -25.19
CA ALA A 295 13.44 -21.50 -26.37
C ALA A 295 12.37 -22.59 -26.16
N HIS A 296 12.52 -23.44 -25.14
CA HIS A 296 11.63 -24.58 -24.90
C HIS A 296 11.05 -24.54 -23.48
N PHE A 297 9.93 -25.21 -23.27
CA PHE A 297 9.33 -25.41 -21.97
C PHE A 297 8.62 -26.74 -21.85
N GLU A 298 8.43 -27.21 -20.62
CA GLU A 298 7.76 -28.47 -20.34
C GLU A 298 6.38 -28.22 -19.75
N ILE A 299 5.40 -29.01 -20.19
CA ILE A 299 4.09 -29.11 -19.58
C ILE A 299 3.99 -30.48 -18.93
N THR A 300 3.73 -30.50 -17.64
CA THR A 300 3.48 -31.70 -16.85
C THR A 300 1.99 -31.84 -16.59
N SER A 301 1.54 -33.04 -16.21
CA SER A 301 0.15 -33.25 -15.76
C SER A 301 -0.20 -32.40 -14.54
N GLU A 302 0.78 -32.12 -13.68
CA GLU A 302 0.63 -31.26 -12.51
C GLU A 302 0.32 -29.82 -12.90
N ILE A 303 1.03 -29.25 -13.88
CA ILE A 303 0.75 -27.92 -14.42
C ILE A 303 -0.70 -27.82 -14.96
N ILE A 304 -1.18 -28.88 -15.63
CA ILE A 304 -2.57 -28.93 -16.12
C ILE A 304 -3.56 -28.90 -14.93
N CYS A 305 -3.30 -29.66 -13.88
CA CYS A 305 -4.11 -29.64 -12.65
C CYS A 305 -4.08 -28.25 -11.99
N HIS A 306 -2.92 -27.59 -11.94
CA HIS A 306 -2.78 -26.25 -11.39
C HIS A 306 -3.59 -25.20 -12.18
N HIS A 307 -3.62 -25.30 -13.52
CA HIS A 307 -4.51 -24.47 -14.35
C HIS A 307 -5.97 -24.75 -14.02
N ALA A 308 -6.39 -26.01 -13.97
CA ALA A 308 -7.77 -26.37 -13.64
C ALA A 308 -8.21 -25.86 -12.26
N GLU A 309 -7.31 -25.90 -11.27
CA GLU A 309 -7.60 -25.40 -9.93
C GLU A 309 -7.71 -23.87 -9.87
N MET A 310 -6.77 -23.17 -10.50
CA MET A 310 -6.82 -21.71 -10.61
C MET A 310 -8.08 -21.22 -11.34
N GLU A 311 -8.46 -21.91 -12.43
CA GLU A 311 -9.63 -21.55 -13.24
C GLU A 311 -10.95 -21.62 -12.45
N LYS A 312 -11.06 -22.48 -11.43
CA LYS A 312 -12.24 -22.56 -10.55
C LYS A 312 -12.44 -21.28 -9.73
N HIS A 313 -11.35 -20.62 -9.37
CA HIS A 313 -11.33 -19.48 -8.45
C HIS A 313 -11.09 -18.13 -9.13
N GLN A 314 -10.85 -18.11 -10.45
CA GLN A 314 -10.44 -16.90 -11.19
C GLN A 314 -11.48 -15.76 -11.17
N PHE A 315 -12.74 -16.07 -10.88
CA PHE A 315 -13.85 -15.10 -10.79
C PHE A 315 -14.30 -14.84 -9.34
N ASP A 316 -13.65 -15.41 -8.33
CA ASP A 316 -14.01 -15.19 -6.95
C ASP A 316 -13.78 -13.73 -6.52
N GLY A 317 -14.67 -13.24 -5.65
CA GLY A 317 -14.50 -11.92 -5.00
C GLY A 317 -14.67 -10.70 -5.91
N ILE A 318 -15.35 -10.83 -7.06
CA ILE A 318 -15.63 -9.69 -7.96
C ILE A 318 -16.58 -8.70 -7.28
N THR A 319 -16.16 -7.45 -7.20
CA THR A 319 -16.96 -6.35 -6.63
C THR A 319 -17.54 -5.46 -7.72
N GLU A 320 -18.62 -4.73 -7.44
CA GLU A 320 -19.19 -3.74 -8.37
C GLU A 320 -18.19 -2.67 -8.82
N ALA A 321 -17.26 -2.28 -7.95
CA ALA A 321 -16.19 -1.36 -8.31
C ALA A 321 -15.21 -1.99 -9.32
N ASP A 322 -14.96 -3.29 -9.18
CA ASP A 322 -14.09 -4.06 -10.09
C ASP A 322 -14.72 -4.19 -11.48
N ARG A 323 -16.05 -4.43 -11.55
CA ARG A 323 -16.79 -4.60 -12.82
C ARG A 323 -16.66 -3.40 -13.76
N LYS A 324 -16.56 -2.19 -13.19
CA LYS A 324 -16.41 -0.94 -13.94
C LYS A 324 -15.02 -0.74 -14.54
N ARG A 325 -14.02 -1.54 -14.16
CA ARG A 325 -12.62 -1.38 -14.57
C ARG A 325 -12.15 -2.42 -15.58
N VAL A 326 -13.00 -3.34 -16.00
CA VAL A 326 -12.62 -4.45 -16.90
C VAL A 326 -13.38 -4.34 -18.21
N TRP A 327 -12.64 -4.30 -19.31
CA TRP A 327 -13.15 -4.39 -20.67
C TRP A 327 -12.81 -5.74 -21.29
N GLY A 328 -13.78 -6.38 -21.93
CA GLY A 328 -13.56 -7.52 -22.81
C GLY A 328 -13.46 -7.07 -24.27
N MET A 329 -12.49 -7.59 -25.01
CA MET A 329 -12.36 -7.38 -26.45
C MET A 329 -12.47 -8.72 -27.15
N PHE A 330 -13.48 -8.90 -28.00
CA PHE A 330 -13.81 -10.18 -28.63
C PHE A 330 -13.79 -10.07 -30.15
N ALA A 331 -13.09 -11.00 -30.81
CA ALA A 331 -13.08 -11.09 -32.25
C ALA A 331 -14.30 -11.83 -32.78
N ASP A 332 -14.93 -11.31 -33.83
CA ASP A 332 -16.14 -11.92 -34.42
C ASP A 332 -15.87 -13.30 -35.06
N ASN A 333 -14.62 -13.61 -35.43
CA ASN A 333 -14.22 -14.89 -36.01
C ASN A 333 -13.19 -15.66 -35.15
N ASP A 334 -13.21 -15.53 -33.83
CA ASP A 334 -12.36 -16.36 -32.95
C ASP A 334 -12.83 -17.83 -32.92
N GLN A 335 -12.12 -18.69 -33.64
CA GLN A 335 -12.36 -20.14 -33.66
C GLN A 335 -11.57 -20.90 -32.58
N GLN A 336 -10.71 -20.22 -31.82
CA GLN A 336 -9.84 -20.84 -30.82
C GLN A 336 -10.46 -20.79 -29.43
N VAL A 337 -10.99 -19.63 -29.01
CA VAL A 337 -11.62 -19.45 -27.70
C VAL A 337 -12.96 -18.74 -27.82
N ASN A 338 -13.91 -19.12 -26.96
CA ASN A 338 -15.20 -18.45 -26.83
C ASN A 338 -15.41 -18.09 -25.35
N GLY A 339 -14.81 -16.98 -24.95
CA GLY A 339 -14.83 -16.51 -23.56
C GLY A 339 -15.93 -15.49 -23.24
N GLU A 340 -16.64 -14.97 -24.24
CA GLU A 340 -17.57 -13.84 -24.07
C GLU A 340 -18.75 -14.17 -23.16
N SER A 341 -19.42 -15.29 -23.41
CA SER A 341 -20.56 -15.74 -22.61
C SER A 341 -20.20 -15.91 -21.14
N LEU A 342 -18.98 -16.37 -20.84
CA LEU A 342 -18.48 -16.50 -19.47
C LEU A 342 -18.09 -15.13 -18.88
N PHE A 343 -17.43 -14.29 -19.66
CA PHE A 343 -17.07 -12.92 -19.27
C PHE A 343 -18.29 -12.10 -18.84
N LEU A 344 -19.37 -12.17 -19.63
CA LEU A 344 -20.60 -11.41 -19.41
C LEU A 344 -21.38 -11.81 -18.15
N GLN A 345 -21.10 -12.98 -17.57
CA GLN A 345 -21.66 -13.36 -16.25
C GLN A 345 -21.12 -12.46 -15.13
N TYR A 346 -19.91 -11.93 -15.31
CA TYR A 346 -19.18 -11.20 -14.28
C TYR A 346 -18.92 -9.74 -14.63
N TYR A 347 -18.81 -9.40 -15.91
CA TYR A 347 -18.51 -8.06 -16.41
C TYR A 347 -19.54 -7.61 -17.45
N ASN A 348 -19.60 -6.32 -17.74
CA ASN A 348 -20.63 -5.75 -18.62
C ASN A 348 -20.07 -4.83 -19.71
N GLN A 349 -18.76 -4.66 -19.80
CA GLN A 349 -18.11 -3.80 -20.79
C GLN A 349 -17.41 -4.67 -21.83
N VAL A 350 -17.96 -4.70 -23.04
CA VAL A 350 -17.42 -5.49 -24.15
C VAL A 350 -17.29 -4.64 -25.42
N ILE A 351 -16.28 -4.92 -26.22
CA ILE A 351 -16.10 -4.38 -27.57
C ILE A 351 -15.83 -5.55 -28.50
N HIS A 352 -16.51 -5.55 -29.64
CA HIS A 352 -16.30 -6.49 -30.73
C HIS A 352 -15.39 -5.89 -31.79
N PHE A 353 -14.58 -6.71 -32.42
CA PHE A 353 -13.76 -6.30 -33.55
C PHE A 353 -13.75 -7.37 -34.65
N SER A 354 -13.65 -6.91 -35.89
CA SER A 354 -13.50 -7.81 -37.03
C SER A 354 -12.07 -8.36 -37.06
N GLY A 355 -11.91 -9.65 -36.85
CA GLY A 355 -10.60 -10.31 -36.79
C GLY A 355 -10.68 -11.76 -36.34
N GLU A 356 -9.53 -12.34 -36.04
CA GLU A 356 -9.38 -13.71 -35.54
C GLU A 356 -8.88 -13.73 -34.08
N HIS A 357 -8.45 -14.90 -33.59
CA HIS A 357 -7.92 -15.06 -32.22
C HIS A 357 -6.73 -14.14 -31.92
N ARG A 358 -5.82 -13.98 -32.89
CA ARG A 358 -4.65 -13.10 -32.78
C ARG A 358 -4.97 -11.75 -33.41
N MET A 359 -4.66 -10.68 -32.70
CA MET A 359 -4.78 -9.32 -33.25
C MET A 359 -3.70 -9.08 -34.30
N ASP A 360 -4.09 -8.44 -35.41
CA ASP A 360 -3.16 -7.81 -36.34
C ASP A 360 -2.87 -6.35 -35.92
N ASP A 361 -1.95 -5.70 -36.62
CA ASP A 361 -1.56 -4.33 -36.29
C ASP A 361 -2.71 -3.32 -36.44
N ARG A 362 -3.67 -3.57 -37.35
CA ARG A 362 -4.85 -2.71 -37.54
C ARG A 362 -5.78 -2.75 -36.34
N VAL A 363 -6.07 -3.95 -35.82
CA VAL A 363 -6.88 -4.10 -34.60
C VAL A 363 -6.19 -3.45 -33.41
N ILE A 364 -4.85 -3.57 -33.32
CA ILE A 364 -4.10 -2.91 -32.24
C ILE A 364 -4.25 -1.38 -32.34
N GLU A 365 -4.05 -0.82 -33.53
CA GLU A 365 -4.11 0.63 -33.78
C GLU A 365 -5.52 1.21 -33.67
N ASP A 366 -6.50 0.60 -34.33
CA ASP A 366 -7.85 1.17 -34.48
C ASP A 366 -8.78 0.86 -33.30
N VAL A 367 -8.49 -0.20 -32.54
CA VAL A 367 -9.40 -0.68 -31.47
C VAL A 367 -8.72 -0.69 -30.10
N LEU A 368 -7.60 -1.40 -29.97
CA LEU A 368 -6.95 -1.59 -28.67
C LEU A 368 -6.36 -0.30 -28.12
N VAL A 369 -5.63 0.46 -28.93
CA VAL A 369 -4.99 1.72 -28.51
C VAL A 369 -6.03 2.76 -28.06
N PRO A 370 -7.11 3.05 -28.81
CA PRO A 370 -8.18 3.93 -28.33
C PRO A 370 -8.82 3.46 -27.02
N LEU A 371 -9.01 2.15 -26.85
CA LEU A 371 -9.55 1.59 -25.61
C LEU A 371 -8.59 1.76 -24.43
N ILE A 372 -7.29 1.56 -24.64
CA ILE A 372 -6.23 1.84 -23.65
C ILE A 372 -6.33 3.28 -23.18
N TYR A 373 -6.39 4.25 -24.10
CA TYR A 373 -6.52 5.67 -23.76
C TYR A 373 -7.82 5.96 -23.00
N ARG A 374 -8.94 5.34 -23.38
CA ARG A 374 -10.22 5.48 -22.68
C ARG A 374 -10.14 4.98 -21.23
N CYS A 375 -9.49 3.83 -21.00
CA CYS A 375 -9.34 3.26 -19.67
C CYS A 375 -8.51 4.13 -18.72
N VAL A 376 -7.59 4.94 -19.25
CA VAL A 376 -6.68 5.80 -18.45
C VAL A 376 -7.06 7.28 -18.45
N ALA A 377 -8.13 7.66 -19.16
CA ALA A 377 -8.65 9.02 -19.14
C ALA A 377 -9.38 9.28 -17.81
N LYS A 378 -9.04 10.39 -17.14
CA LYS A 378 -9.67 10.80 -15.87
C LYS A 378 -11.02 11.46 -16.09
#